data_AF-A0A9D7PWG0-F1
#
_entry.id   AF-A0A9D7PWG0-F1
#
_cell.length_a   1.000
_cell.length_b   1.000
_cell.length_c   1.000
_cell.angle_alpha   90.00
_cell.angle_beta   90.00
_cell.angle_gamma   90.00
#
_symmetry.space_group_name_H-M   'P 1'
#
loop_
_entity.id
_entity.type
_entity.pdbx_description
1 polymer ?
#
loop_
_entity_poly.entity_id
_entity_poly.type
_entity_poly.pdbx_seq_one_letter_code
_entity_poly.pdbx_strand_id
1 'polypeptide(L)'
;MSMHKFKRSSLTLALVAAIGSVGIAGTTSAAVHLSDNGQGQVLIYPYYTTRAGNDTYLSVLNSTALSKALKIRFSEGKNGRDVLNFNVYLAPYDIWTAAVVNTTDGAKLVTADKSCTAPAIPAGGKDFVNFAYSGAALEGINQSGGDGATTSLDRTREGYFEIIEMGTITNTAINAAITHASGVPANCAVVQAATMDMGPASALVVGGQSARAFKATGGLSGTASLINVAGGTDFGYAPVVLEGFSPPAVENIWNPPGSIFPDLSSADLTSLVTTMEVSFPAHGTQG
;
A
#
# COMPACT_ATOMS: atom_id res chain seq x y z
N MET A 1 12.94 44.23 20.62
CA MET A 1 13.43 43.01 19.95
C MET A 1 12.79 41.83 20.66
N SER A 2 11.69 41.27 20.13
CA SER A 2 10.97 40.16 20.78
C SER A 2 11.61 38.82 20.41
N MET A 3 11.73 37.90 21.37
CA MET A 3 12.24 36.55 21.14
C MET A 3 11.44 35.55 21.97
N HIS A 4 10.25 35.18 21.48
CA HIS A 4 9.40 34.17 22.12
C HIS A 4 10.05 32.78 22.00
N LYS A 5 10.72 32.34 23.07
CA LYS A 5 11.25 30.98 23.19
C LYS A 5 10.09 29.99 23.27
N PHE A 6 9.90 29.17 22.24
CA PHE A 6 8.97 28.04 22.29
C PHE A 6 9.44 27.02 23.35
N LYS A 7 8.56 26.69 24.30
CA LYS A 7 8.82 25.77 25.40
C LYS A 7 8.68 24.32 24.92
N ARG A 8 9.79 23.70 24.49
CA ARG A 8 9.83 22.24 24.24
C ARG A 8 9.62 21.48 25.56
N SER A 9 8.62 20.62 25.62
CA SER A 9 8.32 19.78 26.79
C SER A 9 8.70 18.32 26.50
N SER A 10 9.98 18.00 26.65
CA SER A 10 10.47 16.62 26.54
C SER A 10 10.06 15.80 27.75
N LEU A 11 8.95 15.07 27.64
CA LEU A 11 8.54 14.06 28.64
C LEU A 11 9.56 12.92 28.64
N THR A 12 10.45 12.97 29.64
CA THR A 12 11.52 11.97 29.83
C THR A 12 11.04 10.94 30.84
N LEU A 13 10.48 9.82 30.37
CA LEU A 13 10.04 8.73 31.25
C LEU A 13 11.24 7.79 31.51
N ALA A 14 11.71 7.74 32.76
CA ALA A 14 12.84 6.92 33.15
C ALA A 14 12.43 5.45 33.40
N LEU A 15 13.24 4.50 32.92
CA LEU A 15 13.00 3.05 33.05
C LEU A 15 14.06 2.39 33.94
N VAL A 16 13.66 1.99 35.14
CA VAL A 16 14.34 1.06 36.08
C VAL A 16 13.21 0.37 36.87
N ALA A 17 13.18 -0.93 37.19
CA ALA A 17 14.22 -1.97 37.20
C ALA A 17 13.91 -3.18 36.29
N ALA A 18 14.58 -4.31 36.51
CA ALA A 18 14.73 -5.40 35.53
C ALA A 18 14.36 -6.81 36.08
N ILE A 19 14.44 -7.80 35.18
CA ILE A 19 14.33 -9.26 35.38
C ILE A 19 12.90 -9.76 35.65
N GLY A 20 12.43 -10.77 34.91
CA GLY A 20 11.22 -11.51 35.31
C GLY A 20 10.67 -12.54 34.32
N SER A 21 10.35 -12.14 33.09
CA SER A 21 9.69 -13.03 32.11
C SER A 21 9.79 -12.53 30.67
N VAL A 22 9.78 -13.44 29.71
CA VAL A 22 9.55 -13.13 28.29
C VAL A 22 8.03 -12.98 28.08
N GLY A 23 7.49 -11.87 28.59
CA GLY A 23 6.15 -11.44 28.22
C GLY A 23 6.17 -10.96 26.77
N ILE A 24 5.45 -11.65 25.88
CA ILE A 24 5.15 -11.13 24.55
C ILE A 24 4.41 -9.80 24.78
N ALA A 25 4.97 -8.69 24.31
CA ALA A 25 4.26 -7.42 24.30
C ALA A 25 3.05 -7.57 23.37
N GLY A 26 1.88 -7.77 23.97
CA GLY A 26 0.64 -7.99 23.23
C GLY A 26 0.40 -6.80 22.31
N THR A 27 0.36 -7.05 21.00
CA THR A 27 0.04 -6.01 20.02
C THR A 27 -1.40 -5.57 20.27
N THR A 28 -1.57 -4.43 20.92
CA THR A 28 -2.87 -3.77 21.08
C THR A 28 -3.46 -3.56 19.70
N SER A 29 -4.60 -4.20 19.38
CA SER A 29 -5.27 -3.94 18.10
C SER A 29 -5.85 -2.53 18.14
N ALA A 30 -5.09 -1.59 17.58
CA ALA A 30 -5.62 -0.30 17.20
C ALA A 30 -6.52 -0.52 15.99
N ALA A 31 -7.75 -0.03 16.06
CA ALA A 31 -8.66 -0.01 14.91
C ALA A 31 -8.00 0.74 13.74
N VAL A 32 -8.45 0.47 12.52
CA VAL A 32 -8.00 1.20 11.33
C VAL A 32 -8.23 2.70 11.53
N HIS A 33 -7.17 3.50 11.43
CA HIS A 33 -7.22 4.95 11.65
C HIS A 33 -6.33 5.70 10.65
N LEU A 34 -6.55 7.01 10.51
CA LEU A 34 -5.68 7.89 9.74
C LEU A 34 -4.33 8.04 10.46
N SER A 35 -3.23 8.04 9.71
CA SER A 35 -1.89 8.29 10.27
C SER A 35 -1.73 9.75 10.73
N ASP A 36 -1.35 9.95 11.99
CA ASP A 36 -0.95 11.26 12.53
C ASP A 36 0.40 11.77 11.97
N ASN A 37 1.20 10.89 11.36
CA ASN A 37 2.58 11.18 10.94
C ASN A 37 2.82 11.01 9.43
N GLY A 38 1.80 10.59 8.65
CA GLY A 38 1.89 10.39 7.21
C GLY A 38 2.61 9.12 6.77
N GLN A 39 2.76 8.13 7.66
CA GLN A 39 3.31 6.81 7.34
C GLN A 39 2.39 5.71 7.86
N GLY A 40 2.19 4.64 7.11
CA GLY A 40 1.27 3.57 7.51
C GLY A 40 1.41 2.29 6.71
N GLN A 41 0.37 1.47 6.76
CA GLN A 41 0.27 0.17 6.08
C GLN A 41 -0.52 0.29 4.75
N VAL A 42 -1.36 1.31 4.58
CA VAL A 42 -2.11 1.55 3.34
C VAL A 42 -2.01 3.01 2.92
N LEU A 43 -1.84 3.24 1.62
CA LEU A 43 -1.85 4.53 0.96
C LEU A 43 -2.97 4.55 -0.09
N ILE A 44 -3.98 5.41 0.11
CA ILE A 44 -5.09 5.61 -0.83
C ILE A 44 -4.86 6.95 -1.56
N TYR A 45 -4.64 6.89 -2.87
CA TYR A 45 -4.45 8.05 -3.72
C TYR A 45 -5.79 8.38 -4.40
N PRO A 46 -6.46 9.49 -4.01
CA PRO A 46 -7.88 9.70 -4.30
C PRO A 46 -8.19 10.02 -5.76
N TYR A 47 -7.17 10.30 -6.58
CA TYR A 47 -7.34 10.52 -8.01
C TYR A 47 -6.11 10.03 -8.79
N TYR A 48 -6.30 9.71 -10.07
CA TYR A 48 -5.30 9.79 -11.13
C TYR A 48 -6.04 10.18 -12.42
N THR A 49 -5.35 10.84 -13.36
CA THR A 49 -5.86 11.00 -14.73
C THR A 49 -4.77 11.12 -15.79
N THR A 50 -5.14 10.73 -17.00
CA THR A 50 -4.40 10.92 -18.26
C THR A 50 -5.16 11.84 -19.23
N ARG A 51 -6.27 12.44 -18.79
CA ARG A 51 -7.11 13.31 -19.62
C ARG A 51 -6.49 14.71 -19.77
N ALA A 52 -6.92 15.42 -20.82
CA ALA A 52 -6.53 16.79 -21.13
C ALA A 52 -5.01 17.07 -21.23
N GLY A 53 -4.19 16.04 -21.47
CA GLY A 53 -2.72 16.17 -21.56
C GLY A 53 -1.99 16.12 -20.23
N ASN A 54 -2.67 15.72 -19.13
CA ASN A 54 -1.99 15.32 -17.90
C ASN A 54 -1.42 13.91 -18.05
N ASP A 55 -0.32 13.64 -17.34
CA ASP A 55 0.07 12.32 -16.87
C ASP A 55 0.08 12.34 -15.32
N THR A 56 -0.14 11.20 -14.66
CA THR A 56 -0.09 11.11 -13.18
C THR A 56 1.16 10.36 -12.73
N TYR A 57 2.09 11.07 -12.10
CA TYR A 57 3.29 10.52 -11.49
C TYR A 57 3.00 10.09 -10.05
N LEU A 58 3.65 9.03 -9.56
CA LEU A 58 3.43 8.47 -8.23
C LEU A 58 4.68 7.81 -7.64
N SER A 59 4.78 7.81 -6.31
CA SER A 59 5.89 7.21 -5.56
C SER A 59 5.43 6.59 -4.25
N VAL A 60 5.99 5.43 -3.88
CA VAL A 60 5.90 4.87 -2.51
C VAL A 60 7.30 4.61 -1.94
N LEU A 61 7.55 5.13 -0.74
CA LEU A 61 8.76 4.98 0.04
C LEU A 61 8.53 3.97 1.17
N ASN A 62 9.42 3.00 1.33
CA ASN A 62 9.61 2.26 2.57
C ASN A 62 10.61 3.02 3.46
N SER A 63 10.15 3.64 4.56
CA SER A 63 11.03 4.37 5.47
C SER A 63 11.78 3.47 6.47
N THR A 64 11.64 2.14 6.37
CA THR A 64 12.08 1.18 7.40
C THR A 64 13.29 0.34 6.98
N ALA A 65 13.97 -0.22 7.98
CA ALA A 65 15.03 -1.21 7.81
C ALA A 65 14.54 -2.61 7.36
N LEU A 66 13.25 -2.78 7.07
CA LEU A 66 12.62 -4.06 6.78
C LEU A 66 11.97 -4.03 5.39
N SER A 67 12.27 -5.01 4.55
CA SER A 67 11.70 -5.10 3.20
C SER A 67 10.19 -5.36 3.20
N LYS A 68 9.50 -4.87 2.17
CA LYS A 68 8.03 -4.81 2.12
C LYS A 68 7.47 -5.50 0.88
N ALA A 69 6.49 -6.38 1.07
CA ALA A 69 5.64 -6.87 -0.02
C ALA A 69 4.41 -5.99 -0.11
N LEU A 70 4.19 -5.34 -1.25
CA LEU A 70 3.09 -4.40 -1.50
C LEU A 70 2.15 -4.95 -2.59
N LYS A 71 0.85 -4.76 -2.41
CA LYS A 71 -0.15 -4.87 -3.48
C LYS A 71 -0.43 -3.46 -3.99
N ILE A 72 -0.34 -3.24 -5.30
CA ILE A 72 -0.71 -1.98 -5.96
C ILE A 72 -1.92 -2.24 -6.85
N ARG A 73 -2.88 -1.32 -6.83
CA ARG A 73 -4.17 -1.45 -7.51
C ARG A 73 -4.63 -0.12 -8.11
N PHE A 74 -5.05 -0.15 -9.37
CA PHE A 74 -5.70 0.97 -10.04
C PHE A 74 -7.15 0.60 -10.34
N SER A 75 -8.07 1.50 -9.99
CA SER A 75 -9.51 1.37 -10.23
C SER A 75 -10.02 2.54 -11.06
N GLU A 76 -10.90 2.28 -12.02
CA GLU A 76 -11.45 3.33 -12.90
C GLU A 76 -12.61 4.13 -12.28
N GLY A 77 -12.72 5.39 -12.67
CA GLY A 77 -13.60 6.37 -12.02
C GLY A 77 -15.11 6.22 -12.28
N LYS A 78 -15.58 5.33 -13.16
CA LYS A 78 -17.03 5.23 -13.46
C LYS A 78 -17.77 4.40 -12.42
N ASN A 79 -17.27 3.22 -12.08
CA ASN A 79 -17.88 2.26 -11.16
C ASN A 79 -16.86 1.61 -10.20
N GLY A 80 -15.63 2.13 -10.10
CA GLY A 80 -14.58 1.62 -9.19
C GLY A 80 -14.02 0.25 -9.60
N ARG A 81 -14.01 -0.08 -10.89
CA ARG A 81 -13.58 -1.40 -11.38
C ARG A 81 -12.06 -1.50 -11.48
N ASP A 82 -11.50 -2.64 -11.06
CA ASP A 82 -10.05 -2.91 -11.13
C ASP A 82 -9.58 -2.95 -12.60
N VAL A 83 -8.59 -2.11 -12.93
CA VAL A 83 -8.03 -1.98 -14.30
C VAL A 83 -6.56 -2.37 -14.40
N LEU A 84 -5.84 -2.39 -13.27
CA LEU A 84 -4.52 -3.01 -13.14
C LEU A 84 -4.22 -3.31 -11.67
N ASN A 85 -3.84 -4.55 -11.35
CA ASN A 85 -3.23 -4.90 -10.08
C ASN A 85 -1.95 -5.73 -10.26
N PHE A 86 -0.99 -5.55 -9.37
CA PHE A 86 0.30 -6.23 -9.34
C PHE A 86 0.94 -6.11 -7.95
N ASN A 87 2.02 -6.85 -7.72
CA ASN A 87 2.79 -6.78 -6.47
C ASN A 87 4.10 -6.00 -6.71
N VAL A 88 4.55 -5.24 -5.70
CA VAL A 88 5.90 -4.62 -5.67
C VAL A 88 6.62 -5.08 -4.41
N TYR A 89 7.92 -5.36 -4.52
CA TYR A 89 8.76 -5.80 -3.42
C TYR A 89 9.86 -4.76 -3.19
N LEU A 90 9.69 -3.95 -2.16
CA LEU A 90 10.64 -2.90 -1.76
C LEU A 90 11.72 -3.47 -0.84
N ALA A 91 12.97 -3.09 -1.10
CA ALA A 91 14.09 -3.33 -0.19
C ALA A 91 14.01 -2.42 1.06
N PRO A 92 14.94 -2.52 2.04
CA PRO A 92 15.02 -1.57 3.14
C PRO A 92 15.38 -0.17 2.63
N TYR A 93 14.70 0.86 3.13
CA TYR A 93 14.89 2.27 2.71
C TYR A 93 14.69 2.55 1.21
N ASP A 94 13.94 1.68 0.53
CA ASP A 94 13.73 1.70 -0.92
C ASP A 94 12.51 2.55 -1.32
N ILE A 95 12.56 3.14 -2.50
CA ILE A 95 11.46 3.93 -3.08
C ILE A 95 11.15 3.42 -4.48
N TRP A 96 9.88 3.12 -4.75
CA TRP A 96 9.42 2.76 -6.10
C TRP A 96 8.59 3.88 -6.71
N THR A 97 8.87 4.18 -7.98
CA THR A 97 8.30 5.29 -8.74
C THR A 97 7.65 4.82 -10.05
N ALA A 98 6.59 5.48 -10.46
CA ALA A 98 5.92 5.21 -11.74
C ALA A 98 5.12 6.42 -12.25
N ALA A 99 4.59 6.30 -13.47
CA ALA A 99 3.58 7.21 -14.00
C ALA A 99 2.45 6.43 -14.69
N VAL A 100 1.22 6.90 -14.55
CA VAL A 100 0.08 6.51 -15.38
C VAL A 100 0.02 7.50 -16.55
N VAL A 101 0.17 6.99 -17.78
CA VAL A 101 0.30 7.78 -19.00
C VAL A 101 -0.74 7.40 -20.05
N ASN A 102 -1.05 8.35 -20.92
CA ASN A 102 -2.09 8.22 -21.95
C ASN A 102 -1.73 7.17 -23.04
N THR A 103 -2.72 6.42 -23.52
CA THR A 103 -2.62 5.57 -24.73
C THR A 103 -3.76 5.87 -25.72
N THR A 104 -3.65 5.35 -26.95
CA THR A 104 -4.65 5.53 -28.01
C THR A 104 -6.08 5.27 -27.53
N ASP A 105 -6.30 4.16 -26.81
CA ASP A 105 -7.63 3.73 -26.35
C ASP A 105 -7.91 4.01 -24.87
N GLY A 106 -6.87 4.14 -24.02
CA GLY A 106 -7.02 4.25 -22.57
C GLY A 106 -5.78 4.80 -21.86
N ALA A 107 -5.33 4.11 -20.80
CA ALA A 107 -4.12 4.44 -20.06
C ALA A 107 -3.20 3.23 -19.86
N LYS A 108 -1.95 3.48 -19.47
CA LYS A 108 -0.99 2.45 -19.06
C LYS A 108 -0.10 2.92 -17.92
N LEU A 109 0.40 1.98 -17.13
CA LEU A 109 1.47 2.24 -16.18
C LEU A 109 2.83 2.16 -16.90
N VAL A 110 3.70 3.14 -16.69
CA VAL A 110 5.13 3.09 -17.06
C VAL A 110 5.99 3.29 -15.82
N THR A 111 7.17 2.70 -15.81
CA THR A 111 8.18 2.93 -14.78
C THR A 111 9.58 2.72 -15.36
N ALA A 112 10.53 3.56 -14.94
CA ALA A 112 11.97 3.38 -15.19
C ALA A 112 12.69 2.69 -14.02
N ASP A 113 11.96 2.51 -12.91
CA ASP A 113 12.40 1.99 -11.63
C ASP A 113 12.88 0.54 -11.71
N LYS A 114 13.52 0.06 -10.65
CA LYS A 114 14.17 -1.25 -10.58
C LYS A 114 13.69 -2.13 -9.44
N SER A 115 12.98 -1.61 -8.42
CA SER A 115 12.37 -2.46 -7.38
C SER A 115 11.50 -3.55 -8.02
N CYS A 116 11.58 -4.78 -7.49
CA CYS A 116 11.01 -5.93 -8.17
C CYS A 116 9.47 -5.87 -8.21
N THR A 117 8.87 -5.84 -9.40
CA THR A 117 7.43 -6.01 -9.59
C THR A 117 7.10 -7.47 -9.93
N ALA A 118 5.95 -7.98 -9.50
CA ALA A 118 5.39 -9.24 -9.99
C ALA A 118 3.95 -9.00 -10.50
N PRO A 119 3.65 -9.32 -11.78
CA PRO A 119 4.58 -9.69 -12.84
C PRO A 119 5.60 -8.55 -13.12
N ALA A 120 6.67 -8.87 -13.86
CA ALA A 120 7.60 -7.85 -14.34
C ALA A 120 6.86 -6.85 -15.25
N ILE A 121 6.94 -5.54 -14.94
CA ILE A 121 6.42 -4.49 -15.83
C ILE A 121 7.37 -4.39 -17.05
N PRO A 122 6.87 -4.52 -18.30
CA PRO A 122 7.70 -4.37 -19.49
C PRO A 122 8.26 -2.94 -19.62
N ALA A 123 9.41 -2.79 -20.27
CA ALA A 123 10.04 -1.47 -20.49
C ALA A 123 9.17 -0.49 -21.32
N GLY A 124 8.20 -0.99 -22.09
CA GLY A 124 7.20 -0.17 -22.79
C GLY A 124 5.99 0.25 -21.93
N GLY A 125 5.95 -0.18 -20.67
CA GLY A 125 4.81 -0.08 -19.77
C GLY A 125 3.90 -1.30 -19.78
N LYS A 126 2.81 -1.21 -19.01
CA LYS A 126 1.74 -2.20 -18.88
C LYS A 126 0.39 -1.51 -19.01
N ASP A 127 -0.33 -1.82 -20.09
CA ASP A 127 -1.65 -1.25 -20.37
C ASP A 127 -2.70 -1.65 -19.32
N PHE A 128 -3.60 -0.72 -19.02
CA PHE A 128 -4.78 -0.96 -18.20
C PHE A 128 -5.82 -1.74 -19.02
N VAL A 129 -6.58 -2.61 -18.35
CA VAL A 129 -7.52 -3.55 -19.00
C VAL A 129 -8.95 -3.34 -18.52
N ASN A 130 -9.91 -3.76 -19.33
CA ASN A 130 -11.35 -3.63 -19.06
C ASN A 130 -12.00 -4.92 -18.49
N PHE A 131 -11.23 -5.96 -18.16
CA PHE A 131 -11.76 -7.30 -17.83
C PHE A 131 -12.76 -7.31 -16.65
N ALA A 132 -12.65 -6.36 -15.71
CA ALA A 132 -13.58 -6.23 -14.58
C ALA A 132 -14.97 -5.65 -14.97
N TYR A 133 -15.16 -5.18 -16.21
CA TYR A 133 -16.42 -4.63 -16.71
C TYR A 133 -16.76 -4.98 -18.17
N SER A 134 -15.87 -5.65 -18.92
CA SER A 134 -16.09 -6.08 -20.31
C SER A 134 -17.03 -7.29 -20.47
N GLY A 135 -17.86 -7.57 -19.48
CA GLY A 135 -18.85 -8.67 -19.50
C GLY A 135 -20.01 -8.42 -20.46
N ALA A 136 -20.98 -9.35 -20.49
CA ALA A 136 -22.16 -9.25 -21.33
C ALA A 136 -22.93 -7.93 -21.12
N ALA A 137 -23.43 -7.35 -22.22
CA ALA A 137 -24.28 -6.17 -22.17
C ALA A 137 -25.59 -6.46 -21.44
N LEU A 138 -26.09 -5.49 -20.68
CA LEU A 138 -27.39 -5.59 -20.03
C LEU A 138 -28.51 -5.40 -21.06
N GLU A 139 -29.57 -6.21 -20.97
CA GLU A 139 -30.71 -6.14 -21.87
C GLU A 139 -31.33 -4.73 -21.89
N GLY A 140 -31.55 -4.19 -23.09
CA GLY A 140 -32.04 -2.81 -23.28
C GLY A 140 -30.98 -1.70 -23.19
N ILE A 141 -29.74 -1.97 -22.76
CA ILE A 141 -28.69 -0.95 -22.63
C ILE A 141 -27.58 -1.15 -23.67
N ASN A 142 -27.74 -0.50 -24.82
CA ASN A 142 -26.76 -0.52 -25.92
C ASN A 142 -25.35 -0.11 -25.46
N GLN A 143 -24.33 -0.84 -25.91
CA GLN A 143 -22.90 -0.62 -25.60
C GLN A 143 -22.53 -0.70 -24.10
N SER A 144 -23.41 -1.23 -23.25
CA SER A 144 -23.04 -1.61 -21.88
C SER A 144 -22.16 -2.85 -21.84
N GLY A 145 -21.41 -3.02 -20.75
CA GLY A 145 -20.82 -4.28 -20.32
C GLY A 145 -21.49 -4.81 -19.05
N GLY A 146 -20.84 -5.81 -18.43
CA GLY A 146 -21.34 -6.53 -17.26
C GLY A 146 -21.51 -5.71 -15.97
N ASP A 147 -21.25 -4.40 -16.00
CA ASP A 147 -21.54 -3.46 -14.91
C ASP A 147 -22.50 -2.32 -15.29
N GLY A 148 -23.18 -2.42 -16.44
CA GLY A 148 -24.16 -1.45 -16.92
C GLY A 148 -23.58 -0.16 -17.51
N ALA A 149 -22.28 0.09 -17.34
CA ALA A 149 -21.56 1.17 -18.01
C ALA A 149 -20.80 0.65 -19.25
N THR A 150 -20.15 1.53 -20.00
CA THR A 150 -19.51 1.15 -21.28
C THR A 150 -18.31 0.22 -21.08
N THR A 151 -18.03 -0.63 -22.07
CA THR A 151 -16.86 -1.54 -22.09
C THR A 151 -15.55 -0.85 -22.51
N SER A 152 -15.59 0.46 -22.80
CA SER A 152 -14.48 1.22 -23.38
C SER A 152 -13.28 1.36 -22.43
N LEU A 153 -12.07 1.25 -23.00
CA LEU A 153 -10.82 1.57 -22.30
C LEU A 153 -10.70 3.07 -21.95
N ASP A 154 -11.53 3.96 -22.49
CA ASP A 154 -11.54 5.37 -22.09
C ASP A 154 -11.82 5.55 -20.58
N ARG A 155 -12.59 4.63 -19.97
CA ARG A 155 -12.81 4.58 -18.51
C ARG A 155 -11.50 4.47 -17.74
N THR A 156 -10.51 3.74 -18.27
CA THR A 156 -9.20 3.54 -17.63
C THR A 156 -8.38 4.83 -17.51
N ARG A 157 -8.76 5.91 -18.23
CA ARG A 157 -8.00 7.17 -18.26
C ARG A 157 -8.04 7.97 -16.97
N GLU A 158 -8.97 7.68 -16.06
CA GLU A 158 -9.03 8.33 -14.74
C GLU A 158 -9.67 7.41 -13.70
N GLY A 159 -9.42 7.70 -12.42
CA GLY A 159 -9.92 6.89 -11.32
C GLY A 159 -9.15 7.17 -10.04
N TYR A 160 -8.92 6.13 -9.23
CA TYR A 160 -8.13 6.21 -7.99
C TYR A 160 -7.20 4.98 -7.88
N PHE A 161 -6.20 5.03 -6.99
CA PHE A 161 -5.30 3.89 -6.78
C PHE A 161 -4.91 3.68 -5.32
N GLU A 162 -4.59 2.43 -4.99
CA GLU A 162 -4.31 1.96 -3.63
C GLU A 162 -2.98 1.22 -3.60
N ILE A 163 -2.24 1.40 -2.50
CA ILE A 163 -1.03 0.62 -2.18
C ILE A 163 -1.20 0.05 -0.77
N ILE A 164 -1.19 -1.28 -0.64
CA ILE A 164 -1.44 -2.01 0.60
C ILE A 164 -0.20 -2.85 0.96
N GLU A 165 0.32 -2.68 2.17
CA GLU A 165 1.34 -3.57 2.75
C GLU A 165 0.75 -4.95 2.98
N MET A 166 1.17 -5.94 2.19
CA MET A 166 0.77 -7.33 2.37
C MET A 166 1.47 -7.99 3.56
N GLY A 167 2.70 -7.54 3.84
CA GLY A 167 3.52 -8.03 4.95
C GLY A 167 5.00 -7.65 4.81
N THR A 168 5.72 -7.88 5.90
CA THR A 168 7.16 -7.62 6.01
C THR A 168 7.95 -8.86 5.63
N ILE A 169 9.04 -8.68 4.89
CA ILE A 169 9.87 -9.78 4.37
C ILE A 169 11.10 -9.95 5.25
N THR A 170 11.21 -11.07 5.97
CA THR A 170 12.35 -11.38 6.84
C THR A 170 13.24 -12.50 6.29
N ASN A 171 12.75 -13.29 5.31
CA ASN A 171 13.54 -14.32 4.63
C ASN A 171 14.81 -13.70 4.01
N THR A 172 15.97 -14.18 4.43
CA THR A 172 17.27 -13.59 4.09
C THR A 172 17.61 -13.69 2.59
N ALA A 173 17.22 -14.77 1.92
CA ALA A 173 17.47 -14.94 0.49
C ALA A 173 16.51 -14.13 -0.38
N ILE A 174 15.24 -13.97 0.01
CA ILE A 174 14.31 -13.06 -0.66
C ILE A 174 14.76 -11.61 -0.46
N ASN A 175 15.16 -11.23 0.75
CA ASN A 175 15.78 -9.92 1.02
C ASN A 175 16.99 -9.66 0.12
N ALA A 176 17.95 -10.59 0.07
CA ALA A 176 19.13 -10.45 -0.78
C ALA A 176 18.79 -10.37 -2.28
N ALA A 177 17.72 -11.04 -2.72
CA ALA A 177 17.27 -11.03 -4.11
C ALA A 177 16.61 -9.69 -4.53
N ILE A 178 15.87 -9.03 -3.64
CA ILE A 178 15.21 -7.74 -3.92
C ILE A 178 16.06 -6.52 -3.53
N THR A 179 17.12 -6.69 -2.73
CA THR A 179 18.00 -5.59 -2.33
C THR A 179 18.82 -5.07 -3.52
N HIS A 180 18.81 -3.75 -3.69
CA HIS A 180 19.55 -3.05 -4.73
C HIS A 180 21.08 -3.15 -4.55
N ALA A 181 21.77 -3.70 -5.55
CA ALA A 181 23.22 -3.65 -5.70
C ALA A 181 23.56 -2.87 -6.98
N SER A 182 24.36 -1.80 -6.86
CA SER A 182 24.69 -0.89 -7.98
C SER A 182 23.45 -0.34 -8.73
N GLY A 183 22.33 -0.14 -8.03
CA GLY A 183 21.10 0.42 -8.61
C GLY A 183 20.15 -0.58 -9.29
N VAL A 184 20.38 -1.89 -9.16
CA VAL A 184 19.43 -2.94 -9.59
C VAL A 184 19.29 -4.04 -8.51
N PRO A 185 18.11 -4.66 -8.32
CA PRO A 185 18.00 -5.81 -7.42
C PRO A 185 18.78 -7.02 -7.94
N ALA A 186 19.30 -7.85 -7.03
CA ALA A 186 20.15 -8.96 -7.40
C ALA A 186 19.43 -10.06 -8.21
N ASN A 187 18.15 -10.36 -7.92
CA ASN A 187 17.38 -11.39 -8.63
C ASN A 187 15.85 -11.28 -8.44
N CYS A 188 15.18 -10.44 -9.22
CA CYS A 188 13.70 -10.35 -9.17
C CYS A 188 12.96 -11.64 -9.56
N ALA A 189 13.60 -12.60 -10.23
CA ALA A 189 12.95 -13.85 -10.62
C ALA A 189 12.47 -14.69 -9.41
N VAL A 190 13.08 -14.47 -8.23
CA VAL A 190 12.64 -15.11 -6.96
C VAL A 190 11.19 -14.73 -6.64
N VAL A 191 10.86 -13.44 -6.63
CA VAL A 191 9.51 -12.94 -6.27
C VAL A 191 8.52 -12.93 -7.45
N GLN A 192 9.01 -13.17 -8.66
CA GLN A 192 8.22 -13.29 -9.90
C GLN A 192 7.85 -14.73 -10.27
N ALA A 193 8.38 -15.73 -9.55
CA ALA A 193 8.09 -17.14 -9.83
C ALA A 193 6.60 -17.46 -9.65
N ALA A 194 6.01 -18.22 -10.58
CA ALA A 194 4.61 -18.66 -10.48
C ALA A 194 4.35 -19.61 -9.28
N THR A 195 5.41 -20.19 -8.71
CA THR A 195 5.39 -21.01 -7.48
C THR A 195 5.68 -20.19 -6.22
N MET A 196 5.82 -18.87 -6.31
CA MET A 196 6.08 -18.02 -5.15
C MET A 196 4.85 -17.98 -4.25
N ASP A 197 5.02 -18.33 -2.98
CA ASP A 197 3.99 -18.22 -1.96
C ASP A 197 4.61 -17.64 -0.68
N MET A 198 4.21 -16.41 -0.34
CA MET A 198 4.58 -15.72 0.91
C MET A 198 3.39 -15.60 1.87
N GLY A 199 2.24 -16.20 1.54
CA GLY A 199 1.11 -16.32 2.46
C GLY A 199 1.46 -17.24 3.63
N PRO A 200 0.56 -17.45 4.58
CA PRO A 200 0.79 -18.67 5.99
C PRO A 200 0.19 -18.08 5.97
N ALA A 201 -0.49 -19.31 5.03
CA ALA A 201 -0.30 -20.80 4.95
C ALA A 201 1.00 -21.40 4.33
N SER A 202 1.90 -20.64 3.69
CA SER A 202 2.98 -21.18 2.82
C SER A 202 3.86 -22.27 3.45
N ALA A 203 4.17 -23.29 2.65
CA ALA A 203 5.18 -24.32 2.94
C ALA A 203 6.47 -24.16 2.10
N LEU A 204 6.56 -23.09 1.30
CA LEU A 204 7.71 -22.83 0.43
C LEU A 204 8.94 -22.45 1.25
N VAL A 205 10.10 -23.00 0.86
CA VAL A 205 11.41 -22.70 1.46
C VAL A 205 12.30 -22.06 0.40
N VAL A 206 12.81 -20.87 0.68
CA VAL A 206 13.76 -20.12 -0.16
C VAL A 206 15.00 -19.82 0.66
N GLY A 207 16.19 -20.19 0.16
CA GLY A 207 17.45 -19.99 0.89
C GLY A 207 17.57 -20.76 2.21
N GLY A 208 16.87 -21.88 2.36
CA GLY A 208 16.82 -22.65 3.61
C GLY A 208 15.92 -22.05 4.70
N GLN A 209 15.19 -20.97 4.41
CA GLN A 209 14.24 -20.32 5.31
C GLN A 209 12.82 -20.36 4.72
N SER A 210 11.81 -20.32 5.59
CA SER A 210 10.40 -20.18 5.18
C SER A 210 10.21 -18.93 4.32
N ALA A 211 9.42 -19.03 3.25
CA ALA A 211 9.11 -17.92 2.35
C ALA A 211 8.01 -16.97 2.88
N ARG A 212 7.35 -17.33 3.99
CA ARG A 212 6.26 -16.54 4.60
C ARG A 212 6.67 -15.09 4.83
N ALA A 213 5.77 -14.18 4.46
CA ALA A 213 5.80 -12.81 4.96
C ALA A 213 5.34 -12.80 6.44
N PHE A 214 5.82 -11.81 7.17
CA PHE A 214 5.47 -11.54 8.56
C PHE A 214 4.57 -10.30 8.64
N LYS A 215 4.04 -10.00 9.82
CA LYS A 215 3.09 -8.90 10.02
C LYS A 215 3.57 -7.59 9.41
N ALA A 216 2.66 -6.92 8.70
CA ALA A 216 2.88 -5.59 8.16
C ALA A 216 3.23 -4.62 9.31
N THR A 217 4.32 -3.85 9.21
CA THR A 217 4.76 -2.95 10.29
C THR A 217 4.56 -1.47 9.99
N GLY A 218 3.92 -1.14 8.88
CA GLY A 218 3.82 0.22 8.38
C GLY A 218 5.17 0.79 7.94
N GLY A 219 5.27 2.12 7.96
CA GLY A 219 6.42 2.86 7.44
C GLY A 219 6.38 3.06 5.93
N LEU A 220 5.21 2.90 5.29
CA LEU A 220 5.00 3.35 3.92
C LEU A 220 4.51 4.80 3.92
N SER A 221 5.12 5.64 3.09
CA SER A 221 4.61 6.96 2.73
C SER A 221 4.75 7.18 1.22
N GLY A 222 4.20 8.27 0.69
CA GLY A 222 4.25 8.50 -0.74
C GLY A 222 3.69 9.85 -1.17
N THR A 223 3.76 10.10 -2.47
CA THR A 223 3.26 11.30 -3.13
C THR A 223 2.78 10.95 -4.54
N ALA A 224 1.89 11.76 -5.08
CA ALA A 224 1.56 11.73 -6.50
C ALA A 224 1.45 13.16 -7.05
N SER A 225 1.58 13.31 -8.37
CA SER A 225 1.58 14.62 -9.03
C SER A 225 0.93 14.53 -10.41
N LEU A 226 0.03 15.47 -10.69
CA LEU A 226 -0.68 15.61 -11.96
C LEU A 226 0.05 16.66 -12.80
N ILE A 227 0.77 16.21 -13.83
CA ILE A 227 1.67 17.06 -14.62
C ILE A 227 1.17 17.16 -16.06
N ASN A 228 0.98 18.38 -16.54
CA ASN A 228 0.70 18.68 -17.95
C ASN A 228 1.80 19.60 -18.50
N VAL A 229 2.75 19.00 -19.21
CA VAL A 229 3.93 19.70 -19.75
C VAL A 229 3.55 20.76 -20.80
N ALA A 230 2.49 20.51 -21.58
CA ALA A 230 2.02 21.45 -22.61
C ALA A 230 1.22 22.62 -22.03
N GLY A 231 0.48 22.39 -20.94
CA GLY A 231 -0.23 23.42 -20.19
C GLY A 231 0.63 24.19 -19.17
N GLY A 232 1.82 23.66 -18.84
CA GLY A 232 2.73 24.26 -17.85
C GLY A 232 2.24 24.11 -16.41
N THR A 233 1.46 23.08 -16.10
CA THR A 233 0.85 22.88 -14.76
C THR A 233 1.35 21.61 -14.08
N ASP A 234 1.57 21.72 -12.77
CA ASP A 234 1.85 20.61 -11.84
C ASP A 234 0.95 20.76 -10.61
N PHE A 235 0.39 19.66 -10.12
CA PHE A 235 -0.37 19.59 -8.87
C PHE A 235 0.01 18.34 -8.09
N GLY A 236 0.87 18.52 -7.08
CA GLY A 236 1.28 17.48 -6.14
C GLY A 236 0.32 17.30 -4.96
N TYR A 237 0.10 16.05 -4.55
CA TYR A 237 -0.74 15.68 -3.41
C TYR A 237 -0.19 14.45 -2.67
N ALA A 238 -0.55 14.32 -1.40
CA ALA A 238 -0.27 13.16 -0.58
C ALA A 238 -1.45 12.15 -0.64
N PRO A 239 -1.19 10.84 -0.46
CA PRO A 239 -2.25 9.86 -0.23
C PRO A 239 -2.91 10.05 1.15
N VAL A 240 -4.12 9.53 1.29
CA VAL A 240 -4.70 9.25 2.61
C VAL A 240 -4.00 8.00 3.16
N VAL A 241 -3.42 8.10 4.36
CA VAL A 241 -2.58 7.06 4.95
C VAL A 241 -3.29 6.39 6.12
N LEU A 242 -3.32 5.05 6.13
CA LEU A 242 -3.96 4.26 7.20
C LEU A 242 -2.94 3.48 8.04
N GLU A 243 -3.13 3.53 9.36
CA GLU A 243 -2.45 2.71 10.37
C GLU A 243 -3.46 1.75 11.03
N GLY A 244 -2.98 0.65 11.64
CA GLY A 244 -3.85 -0.37 12.25
C GLY A 244 -4.64 -1.25 11.27
N PHE A 245 -4.24 -1.29 9.99
CA PHE A 245 -4.95 -2.00 8.93
C PHE A 245 -4.86 -3.53 9.03
N SER A 246 -3.66 -4.11 9.19
CA SER A 246 -3.47 -5.56 9.05
C SER A 246 -3.96 -6.36 10.27
N PRO A 247 -4.97 -7.26 10.13
CA PRO A 247 -5.68 -7.86 11.25
C PRO A 247 -4.79 -8.54 12.30
N PRO A 248 -5.07 -8.42 13.61
CA PRO A 248 -4.19 -8.91 14.68
C PRO A 248 -3.99 -10.42 14.64
N ALA A 249 -5.01 -11.16 14.20
CA ALA A 249 -5.03 -12.63 14.17
C ALA A 249 -4.38 -13.26 12.93
N VAL A 250 -3.86 -12.47 11.97
CA VAL A 250 -3.16 -13.00 10.78
C VAL A 250 -1.70 -12.55 10.75
N GLU A 251 -0.83 -13.48 10.34
CA GLU A 251 0.61 -13.20 10.19
C GLU A 251 0.88 -12.29 8.99
N ASN A 252 0.13 -12.42 7.89
CA ASN A 252 0.20 -11.52 6.74
C ASN A 252 -1.13 -11.59 5.96
N ILE A 253 -1.30 -10.70 4.98
CA ILE A 253 -2.41 -10.73 4.01
C ILE A 253 -1.88 -10.93 2.58
N TRP A 254 -0.72 -11.58 2.44
CA TRP A 254 -0.05 -11.74 1.16
C TRP A 254 -0.87 -12.59 0.19
N ASN A 255 -0.88 -12.12 -1.06
CA ASN A 255 -1.61 -12.70 -2.16
C ASN A 255 -0.75 -12.65 -3.44
N PRO A 256 -0.84 -13.66 -4.32
CA PRO A 256 -0.10 -13.67 -5.57
C PRO A 256 -0.54 -12.54 -6.51
N PRO A 257 0.29 -12.20 -7.51
CA PRO A 257 -0.15 -11.34 -8.62
C PRO A 257 -1.36 -11.93 -9.34
N GLY A 258 -2.27 -11.08 -9.80
CA GLY A 258 -3.55 -11.50 -10.41
C GLY A 258 -4.65 -11.86 -9.41
N SER A 259 -4.33 -12.01 -8.11
CA SER A 259 -5.35 -11.98 -7.05
C SER A 259 -5.84 -10.54 -6.84
N ILE A 260 -7.16 -10.38 -6.82
CA ILE A 260 -7.87 -9.13 -6.45
C ILE A 260 -7.86 -8.85 -4.94
N PHE A 261 -7.08 -9.61 -4.17
CA PHE A 261 -6.84 -9.41 -2.75
C PHE A 261 -5.34 -9.14 -2.49
N PRO A 262 -4.97 -8.45 -1.39
CA PRO A 262 -5.87 -7.77 -0.46
C PRO A 262 -6.56 -6.56 -1.10
N ASP A 263 -7.61 -6.12 -0.42
CA ASP A 263 -8.46 -4.96 -0.70
C ASP A 263 -8.74 -4.24 0.63
N LEU A 264 -9.48 -3.13 0.62
CA LEU A 264 -9.84 -2.45 1.87
C LEU A 264 -10.77 -3.26 2.80
N SER A 265 -11.44 -4.32 2.32
CA SER A 265 -12.20 -5.24 3.19
C SER A 265 -11.31 -6.23 3.96
N SER A 266 -10.03 -6.33 3.60
CA SER A 266 -9.02 -7.19 4.24
C SER A 266 -8.46 -6.64 5.57
N ALA A 267 -9.09 -5.59 6.13
CA ALA A 267 -8.64 -4.87 7.33
C ALA A 267 -9.13 -5.52 8.65
N ASP A 268 -8.62 -5.08 9.80
CA ASP A 268 -9.25 -5.39 11.09
C ASP A 268 -10.65 -4.76 11.16
N LEU A 269 -11.67 -5.59 11.35
CA LEU A 269 -13.06 -5.18 11.54
C LEU A 269 -13.40 -4.91 13.02
N THR A 270 -12.45 -5.16 13.94
CA THR A 270 -12.62 -4.97 15.37
C THR A 270 -11.99 -3.65 15.85
N SER A 271 -12.66 -2.99 16.80
CA SER A 271 -12.18 -1.76 17.41
C SER A 271 -12.22 -1.90 18.93
N LEU A 272 -11.06 -1.90 19.58
CA LEU A 272 -10.95 -1.98 21.03
C LEU A 272 -11.07 -0.60 21.67
N VAL A 273 -12.30 -0.11 21.83
CA VAL A 273 -12.57 1.14 22.54
C VAL A 273 -12.24 0.97 24.02
N THR A 274 -11.04 1.40 24.42
CA THR A 274 -10.64 1.42 25.83
C THR A 274 -11.29 2.62 26.52
N THR A 275 -12.48 2.38 27.09
CA THR A 275 -13.17 3.37 27.94
C THR A 275 -12.39 3.57 29.24
N MET A 276 -11.61 4.64 29.31
CA MET A 276 -10.97 5.04 30.57
C MET A 276 -12.04 5.60 31.52
N GLU A 277 -12.57 4.75 32.40
CA GLU A 277 -13.49 5.18 33.47
C GLU A 277 -12.77 6.13 34.41
N VAL A 278 -13.04 7.43 34.27
CA VAL A 278 -12.56 8.47 35.19
C VAL A 278 -13.41 8.38 36.46
N SER A 279 -13.04 7.43 37.33
CA SER A 279 -13.68 7.23 38.64
C SER A 279 -13.31 8.39 39.56
N PHE A 280 -14.19 9.40 39.61
CA PHE A 280 -14.04 10.53 40.51
C PHE A 280 -14.22 10.05 41.97
N PRO A 281 -13.25 10.28 42.87
CA PRO A 281 -13.42 9.91 44.27
C PRO A 281 -14.51 10.76 44.90
N ALA A 282 -15.57 10.10 45.40
CA ALA A 282 -16.65 10.79 46.10
C ALA A 282 -16.13 11.40 47.41
N HIS A 283 -16.10 12.73 47.48
CA HIS A 283 -15.77 13.45 48.71
C HIS A 283 -16.91 13.24 49.73
N GLY A 284 -16.71 12.30 50.66
CA GLY A 284 -17.65 12.07 51.75
C GLY A 284 -17.79 13.30 52.63
N THR A 285 -19.03 13.80 52.77
CA THR A 285 -19.38 14.85 53.72
C THR A 285 -19.29 14.30 55.14
N GLN A 286 -18.23 14.69 55.88
CA GLN A 286 -18.25 14.65 57.34
C GLN A 286 -19.31 15.64 57.84
N GLY A 287 -20.02 15.27 58.90
CA GLY A 287 -21.00 16.13 59.61
C GLY A 287 -20.40 16.79 60.86
#